data_AF-S1R084-F1
#
_entry.id   AF-S1R084-F1
#
_cell.length_a   1.000
_cell.length_b   1.000
_cell.length_c   1.000
_cell.angle_alpha   90.00
_cell.angle_beta   90.00
_cell.angle_gamma   90.00
#
_symmetry.space_group_name_H-M   'P 1'
#
loop_
_entity.id
_entity.type
_entity.pdbx_description
1 polymer ?
#
loop_
_entity_poly.entity_id
_entity_poly.type
_entity_poly.pdbx_seq_one_letter_code
_entity_poly.pdbx_strand_id
1 'polypeptide(L)'
;MILPKNLEVIDDRAFQFANNLEGTLIIPENVKYIGQNAFQSNCLTSIVFPESIEIIEAGAFLYSELENVEFKGRGKNLKKIGVDAFSSVKVQNKIDVRAFENIETYDFNNPILYFDEEIINKGGID
;
A
#
# COMPACT_ATOMS: atom_id res chain seq x y z
N MET A 1 -12.37 -4.62 12.10
CA MET A 1 -12.99 -3.26 12.07
C MET A 1 -13.87 -3.13 10.83
N ILE A 2 -14.93 -2.31 10.86
CA ILE A 2 -15.75 -2.00 9.67
C ILE A 2 -15.67 -0.50 9.44
N LEU A 3 -15.26 -0.09 8.23
CA LEU A 3 -15.22 1.32 7.81
C LEU A 3 -16.54 1.74 7.13
N PRO A 4 -16.93 3.02 7.22
CA PRO A 4 -18.12 3.53 6.53
C PRO A 4 -18.04 3.35 5.01
N LYS A 5 -19.19 3.03 4.40
CA LYS A 5 -19.31 2.70 2.96
C LYS A 5 -18.98 3.88 2.03
N ASN A 6 -19.25 5.10 2.52
CA ASN A 6 -19.07 6.35 1.77
C ASN A 6 -17.79 7.08 2.19
N LEU A 7 -16.88 6.39 2.89
CA LEU A 7 -15.60 6.98 3.27
C LEU A 7 -14.75 7.19 2.02
N GLU A 8 -14.30 8.42 1.81
CA GLU A 8 -13.40 8.78 0.70
C GLU A 8 -11.96 8.99 1.16
N VAL A 9 -11.78 9.38 2.43
CA VAL A 9 -10.51 9.80 3.01
C VAL A 9 -10.34 9.11 4.35
N ILE A 10 -9.18 8.51 4.58
CA ILE A 10 -8.70 8.13 5.90
C ILE A 10 -7.62 9.14 6.26
N ASP A 11 -7.90 10.03 7.20
CA ASP A 11 -7.03 11.15 7.54
C ASP A 11 -5.70 10.70 8.19
N ASP A 12 -4.77 11.65 8.24
CA ASP A 12 -3.49 11.49 8.91
C ASP A 12 -3.65 10.96 10.33
N ARG A 13 -2.88 9.93 10.67
CA ARG A 13 -2.83 9.28 11.99
C ARG A 13 -4.19 8.78 12.51
N ALA A 14 -5.21 8.61 11.67
CA ALA A 14 -6.57 8.25 12.09
C ALA A 14 -6.63 7.00 12.98
N PHE A 15 -5.76 6.01 12.71
CA PHE A 15 -5.64 4.75 13.45
C PHE A 15 -4.18 4.48 13.86
N GLN A 16 -3.41 5.54 14.11
CA GLN A 16 -2.02 5.40 14.56
C GLN A 16 -1.99 4.72 15.94
N PHE A 17 -1.13 3.72 16.11
CA PHE A 17 -0.96 2.98 17.38
C PHE A 17 -2.25 2.30 17.88
N ALA A 18 -3.20 1.99 16.99
CA ALA A 18 -4.41 1.28 17.36
C ALA A 18 -4.12 -0.22 17.52
N ASN A 19 -3.43 -0.59 18.60
CA ASN A 19 -2.91 -1.94 18.91
C ASN A 19 -3.94 -3.08 18.90
N ASN A 20 -5.24 -2.78 18.78
CA ASN A 20 -6.32 -3.75 18.68
C ASN A 20 -6.82 -3.97 17.23
N LEU A 21 -6.22 -3.28 16.24
CA LEU A 21 -6.53 -3.52 14.83
C LEU A 21 -5.70 -4.70 14.33
N GLU A 22 -6.37 -5.84 14.18
CA GLU A 22 -5.79 -7.10 13.76
C GLU A 22 -6.55 -7.74 12.59
N GLY A 23 -5.92 -8.72 11.95
CA GLY A 23 -6.50 -9.49 10.86
C GLY A 23 -6.54 -8.73 9.53
N THR A 24 -7.57 -8.99 8.74
CA THR A 24 -7.75 -8.40 7.40
C THR A 24 -8.57 -7.12 7.46
N LEU A 25 -8.01 -6.03 6.95
CA LEU A 25 -8.72 -4.79 6.68
C LEU A 25 -9.11 -4.70 5.20
N ILE A 26 -10.41 -4.62 4.93
CA ILE A 26 -10.92 -4.31 3.59
C ILE A 26 -11.22 -2.82 3.55
N ILE A 27 -10.46 -2.09 2.72
CA ILE A 27 -10.67 -0.66 2.53
C ILE A 27 -11.92 -0.45 1.65
N PRO A 28 -12.89 0.41 2.04
CA PRO A 28 -14.13 0.63 1.27
C PRO A 28 -13.88 1.14 -0.15
N GLU A 29 -14.78 0.77 -1.08
CA GLU A 29 -14.68 1.04 -2.52
C GLU A 29 -14.62 2.53 -2.91
N ASN A 30 -14.93 3.46 -2.01
CA ASN A 30 -14.88 4.89 -2.28
C ASN A 30 -13.61 5.58 -1.75
N VAL A 31 -12.77 4.88 -0.98
CA VAL A 31 -11.57 5.46 -0.39
C VAL A 31 -10.53 5.72 -1.46
N LYS A 32 -10.17 6.99 -1.62
CA LYS A 32 -9.16 7.48 -2.56
C LYS A 32 -7.84 7.83 -1.89
N TYR A 33 -7.88 8.17 -0.61
CA TYR A 33 -6.74 8.73 0.11
C TYR A 33 -6.57 8.08 1.49
N ILE A 34 -5.33 7.71 1.78
CA ILE A 34 -4.88 7.28 3.11
C ILE A 34 -3.74 8.19 3.55
N GLY A 35 -3.97 8.89 4.66
CA GLY A 35 -3.10 9.92 5.19
C GLY A 35 -1.83 9.42 5.84
N GLN A 36 -0.97 10.38 6.18
CA GLN A 36 0.34 10.14 6.76
C GLN A 36 0.18 9.35 8.06
N ASN A 37 0.90 8.24 8.18
CA ASN A 37 0.87 7.36 9.35
C ASN A 37 -0.52 6.87 9.77
N ALA A 38 -1.51 6.88 8.88
CA ALA A 38 -2.90 6.56 9.20
C ALA A 38 -3.07 5.23 9.95
N PHE A 39 -2.28 4.22 9.61
CA PHE A 39 -2.26 2.89 10.22
C PHE A 39 -0.86 2.50 10.71
N GLN A 40 -0.01 3.46 11.06
CA GLN A 40 1.31 3.12 11.61
C GLN A 40 1.17 2.34 12.92
N SER A 41 2.02 1.33 13.09
CA SER A 41 2.11 0.49 14.30
C SER A 41 0.79 -0.17 14.68
N ASN A 42 0.27 -0.98 13.77
CA ASN A 42 -0.94 -1.80 13.96
C ASN A 42 -0.64 -3.29 13.77
N CYS A 43 -1.53 -4.14 14.28
CA CYS A 43 -1.43 -5.61 14.21
C CYS A 43 -2.16 -6.22 13.00
N LEU A 44 -2.49 -5.42 11.99
CA LEU A 44 -3.13 -5.88 10.76
C LEU A 44 -2.20 -6.86 10.04
N THR A 45 -2.72 -8.01 9.66
CA THR A 45 -1.96 -9.05 8.93
C THR A 45 -2.23 -9.03 7.43
N SER A 46 -3.35 -8.43 7.03
CA SER A 46 -3.72 -8.31 5.62
C SER A 46 -4.47 -7.01 5.34
N ILE A 47 -4.28 -6.46 4.15
CA ILE A 47 -5.04 -5.33 3.65
C ILE A 47 -5.43 -5.54 2.19
N VAL A 48 -6.68 -5.18 1.88
CA VAL A 48 -7.21 -5.18 0.51
C VAL A 48 -7.59 -3.74 0.15
N PHE A 49 -6.87 -3.16 -0.79
CA PHE A 49 -7.15 -1.84 -1.34
C PHE A 49 -8.16 -1.92 -2.49
N PRO A 50 -9.14 -1.00 -2.57
CA PRO A 50 -10.10 -0.95 -3.66
C PRO A 50 -9.45 -0.47 -4.96
N GLU A 51 -10.15 -0.57 -6.08
CA GLU A 51 -9.66 0.00 -7.35
C GLU A 51 -9.56 1.52 -7.31
N SER A 52 -10.32 2.18 -6.43
CA SER A 52 -10.41 3.64 -6.32
C SER A 52 -9.26 4.29 -5.55
N ILE A 53 -8.37 3.51 -4.94
CA ILE A 53 -7.25 4.08 -4.19
C ILE A 53 -6.33 4.86 -5.13
N GLU A 54 -6.04 6.10 -4.77
CA GLU A 54 -5.17 6.98 -5.56
C GLU A 54 -3.88 7.31 -4.81
N ILE A 55 -3.97 7.55 -3.50
CA ILE A 55 -2.83 8.02 -2.69
C ILE A 55 -2.74 7.25 -1.39
N ILE A 56 -1.56 6.71 -1.13
CA ILE A 56 -1.14 6.19 0.17
C ILE A 56 0.04 7.05 0.62
N GLU A 57 -0.14 7.83 1.68
CA GLU A 57 0.88 8.77 2.15
C GLU A 57 2.02 8.11 2.93
N ALA A 58 3.03 8.93 3.24
CA ALA A 58 4.25 8.49 3.90
C ALA A 58 3.96 7.77 5.23
N GLY A 59 4.62 6.64 5.42
CA GLY A 59 4.53 5.82 6.61
C GLY A 59 3.12 5.33 6.97
N ALA A 60 2.15 5.33 6.03
CA ALA A 60 0.76 4.98 6.29
C ALA A 60 0.58 3.63 7.01
N PHE A 61 1.41 2.63 6.70
CA PHE A 61 1.42 1.30 7.32
C PHE A 61 2.79 0.93 7.92
N LEU A 62 3.62 1.94 8.24
CA LEU A 62 4.93 1.74 8.85
C LEU A 62 4.82 0.92 10.16
N TYR A 63 5.72 -0.05 10.36
CA TYR A 63 5.72 -0.95 11.52
C TYR A 63 4.41 -1.74 11.71
N SER A 64 3.71 -2.08 10.63
CA SER A 64 2.56 -2.97 10.69
C SER A 64 2.95 -4.43 10.51
N GLU A 65 2.16 -5.34 11.06
CA GLU A 65 2.35 -6.80 10.95
C GLU A 65 1.86 -7.39 9.61
N LEU A 66 1.78 -6.57 8.56
CA LEU A 66 1.19 -6.97 7.27
C LEU A 66 2.03 -8.08 6.64
N GLU A 67 1.38 -9.19 6.32
CA GLU A 67 1.94 -10.32 5.57
C GLU A 67 1.38 -10.36 4.14
N ASN A 68 0.20 -9.77 3.93
CA ASN A 68 -0.50 -9.74 2.65
C ASN A 68 -0.98 -8.34 2.31
N VAL A 69 -0.72 -7.90 1.08
CA VAL A 69 -1.21 -6.64 0.52
C VAL A 69 -1.77 -6.91 -0.86
N GLU A 70 -3.04 -6.60 -1.05
CA GLU A 70 -3.73 -6.75 -2.33
C GLU A 70 -4.22 -5.40 -2.84
N PHE A 71 -3.98 -5.12 -4.12
CA PHE A 71 -4.59 -3.99 -4.83
C PHE A 71 -5.60 -4.53 -5.86
N LYS A 72 -6.89 -4.27 -5.64
CA LYS A 72 -7.91 -4.55 -6.66
C LYS A 72 -7.63 -3.77 -7.94
N GLY A 73 -8.05 -4.31 -9.07
CA GLY A 73 -7.81 -3.70 -10.39
C GLY A 73 -6.33 -3.52 -10.69
N ARG A 74 -5.45 -4.28 -10.03
CA ARG A 74 -3.98 -4.20 -10.14
C ARG A 74 -3.44 -2.80 -9.88
N GLY A 75 -4.05 -2.02 -9.00
CA GLY A 75 -3.55 -0.68 -8.65
C GLY A 75 -3.61 0.34 -9.79
N LYS A 76 -4.47 0.13 -10.80
CA LYS A 76 -4.55 1.00 -12.00
C LYS A 76 -4.73 2.49 -11.70
N ASN A 77 -5.43 2.86 -10.61
CA ASN A 77 -5.66 4.27 -10.25
C ASN A 77 -4.65 4.82 -9.23
N LEU A 78 -3.73 3.99 -8.74
CA LEU A 78 -2.77 4.41 -7.73
C LEU A 78 -1.74 5.34 -8.36
N LYS A 79 -1.66 6.56 -7.81
CA LYS A 79 -0.77 7.64 -8.26
C LYS A 79 0.43 7.79 -7.36
N LYS A 80 0.29 7.51 -6.06
CA LYS A 80 1.36 7.72 -5.09
C LYS A 80 1.37 6.66 -4.00
N ILE A 81 2.58 6.17 -3.72
CA ILE A 81 2.92 5.48 -2.47
C ILE A 81 4.03 6.29 -1.80
N GLY A 82 3.75 6.85 -0.63
CA GLY A 82 4.68 7.67 0.10
C GLY A 82 5.89 6.89 0.61
N VAL A 83 6.94 7.64 0.92
CA VAL A 83 8.16 7.12 1.56
C VAL A 83 7.80 6.33 2.81
N ASP A 84 8.41 5.16 2.97
CA ASP A 84 8.21 4.26 4.11
C ASP A 84 6.77 3.78 4.33
N ALA A 85 5.85 3.97 3.37
CA ALA A 85 4.43 3.63 3.55
C ALA A 85 4.22 2.18 4.01
N PHE A 86 5.09 1.26 3.60
CA PHE A 86 5.08 -0.15 4.02
C PHE A 86 6.41 -0.58 4.62
N SER A 87 7.20 0.35 5.19
CA SER A 87 8.46 -0.03 5.84
C SER A 87 8.23 -0.88 7.08
N SER A 88 9.12 -1.85 7.30
CA SER A 88 9.04 -2.80 8.42
C SER A 88 7.78 -3.68 8.47
N VAL A 89 7.13 -3.91 7.32
CA VAL A 89 6.11 -4.96 7.18
C VAL A 89 6.74 -6.33 6.93
N LYS A 90 5.94 -7.40 7.02
CA LYS A 90 6.35 -8.81 6.90
C LYS A 90 5.96 -9.47 5.57
N VAL A 91 5.49 -8.68 4.61
CA VAL A 91 5.03 -9.18 3.30
C VAL A 91 6.17 -9.87 2.57
N GLN A 92 5.92 -11.10 2.10
CA GLN A 92 6.87 -11.88 1.31
C GLN A 92 6.64 -11.75 -0.20
N ASN A 93 5.40 -11.47 -0.60
CA ASN A 93 5.03 -11.31 -2.01
C ASN A 93 5.33 -9.88 -2.45
N LYS A 94 6.26 -9.74 -3.39
CA LYS A 94 6.51 -8.45 -4.02
C LYS A 94 5.42 -8.14 -5.05
N ILE A 95 5.06 -6.88 -5.17
CA ILE A 95 4.04 -6.34 -6.07
C ILE A 95 4.75 -5.62 -7.22
N ASP A 96 4.50 -6.09 -8.44
CA ASP A 96 5.11 -5.54 -9.65
C ASP A 96 4.46 -4.19 -9.98
N VAL A 97 5.21 -3.11 -9.76
CA VAL A 97 4.69 -1.76 -9.99
C VAL A 97 4.53 -1.41 -11.47
N ARG A 98 5.04 -2.23 -12.40
CA ARG A 98 4.73 -2.10 -13.85
C ARG A 98 3.27 -2.35 -14.16
N ALA A 99 2.55 -3.05 -13.28
CA ALA A 99 1.11 -3.23 -13.40
C ALA A 99 0.33 -1.94 -13.05
N PHE A 100 0.97 -0.94 -12.46
CA PHE A 100 0.33 0.30 -12.05
C PHE A 100 0.38 1.30 -13.20
N GLU A 101 -0.77 1.55 -13.81
CA GLU A 101 -0.87 2.37 -15.03
C GLU A 101 -0.60 3.87 -14.79
N ASN A 102 -0.84 4.36 -13.57
CA ASN A 102 -0.85 5.80 -13.26
C ASN A 102 0.08 6.19 -12.11
N ILE A 103 1.03 5.34 -11.69
CA ILE A 103 1.91 5.64 -10.56
C ILE A 103 2.90 6.75 -10.92
N GLU A 104 2.83 7.88 -10.23
CA GLU A 104 3.69 9.05 -10.44
C GLU A 104 4.93 8.99 -9.55
N THR A 105 4.76 8.58 -8.28
CA THR A 105 5.86 8.51 -7.31
C THR A 105 5.70 7.32 -6.38
N TYR A 106 6.80 6.64 -6.08
CA TYR A 106 6.86 5.61 -5.05
C TYR A 106 8.27 5.51 -4.45
N ASP A 107 8.36 4.87 -3.29
CA ASP A 107 9.62 4.58 -2.62
C ASP A 107 10.28 3.33 -3.20
N PHE A 108 11.46 3.50 -3.82
CA PHE A 108 12.25 2.40 -4.40
C PHE A 108 12.76 1.40 -3.37
N ASN A 109 12.80 1.78 -2.08
CA ASN A 109 13.18 0.88 -0.99
C ASN A 109 11.97 0.22 -0.33
N ASN A 110 10.77 0.46 -0.85
CA ASN A 110 9.58 -0.13 -0.28
C ASN A 110 9.66 -1.66 -0.37
N PRO A 111 9.56 -2.39 0.76
CA PRO A 111 9.86 -3.82 0.78
C PRO A 111 8.86 -4.66 0.01
N ILE A 112 7.65 -4.14 -0.25
CA ILE A 112 6.59 -4.87 -0.95
C ILE A 112 6.53 -4.50 -2.42
N LEU A 113 7.17 -3.42 -2.85
CA LEU A 113 7.17 -3.00 -4.24
C LEU A 113 8.43 -3.52 -4.90
N TYR A 114 8.30 -3.93 -6.16
CA TYR A 114 9.47 -4.13 -6.99
C TYR A 114 9.16 -3.71 -8.41
N PHE A 115 10.18 -3.15 -9.03
CA PHE A 115 10.27 -3.03 -10.47
C PHE A 115 11.31 -4.06 -10.88
N ASP A 116 10.90 -5.07 -11.64
CA ASP A 116 11.84 -6.08 -12.10
C ASP A 116 12.71 -5.49 -13.24
N GLU A 117 13.88 -4.95 -12.88
CA GLU A 117 14.95 -4.68 -13.84
C GLU A 117 15.79 -5.94 -14.17
N GLU A 118 15.52 -7.12 -13.60
CA GLU A 118 16.21 -8.38 -13.98
C GLU A 118 15.81 -8.91 -15.38
N ILE A 119 15.12 -8.09 -16.19
CA ILE A 119 14.99 -8.25 -17.65
C ILE A 119 15.50 -7.01 -18.41
N ILE A 120 16.55 -6.34 -17.93
CA ILE A 120 17.30 -5.34 -18.75
C ILE A 120 18.75 -5.78 -19.03
N ASN A 121 19.23 -6.91 -18.46
CA ASN A 121 20.60 -7.41 -18.73
C ASN A 121 20.69 -8.78 -19.45
N LYS A 122 19.71 -9.14 -20.30
CA LYS A 122 19.85 -10.23 -21.30
C LYS A 122 19.26 -9.88 -22.67
N GLY A 123 19.42 -8.64 -23.11
CA GLY A 123 19.00 -8.20 -24.44
C GLY A 123 19.84 -7.03 -24.92
N GLY A 124 21.13 -7.24 -25.17
CA GLY A 124 21.95 -6.28 -25.90
C GLY A 124 23.41 -6.19 -25.46
N ILE A 125 24.22 -7.17 -25.84
CA ILE A 125 25.57 -6.92 -26.39
C ILE A 125 25.68 -7.87 -27.59
N ASP A 126 25.71 -7.27 -28.78
CA ASP A 126 25.96 -7.77 -30.16
C ASP A 126 25.45 -9.15 -30.60
#